data_AF-A0A945YLW5-F1
#
_entry.id   AF-A0A945YLW5-F1
#
_cell.length_a   1.000
_cell.length_b   1.000
_cell.length_c   1.000
_cell.angle_alpha   90.00
_cell.angle_beta   90.00
_cell.angle_gamma   90.00
#
_symmetry.space_group_name_H-M   'P 1'
#
loop_
_entity.id
_entity.type
_entity.pdbx_description
1 polymer ?
#
loop_
_entity_poly.entity_id
_entity_poly.type
_entity_poly.pdbx_seq_one_letter_code
_entity_poly.pdbx_strand_id
1 'polypeptide(L)'
;MSDSINLTDAKGRDANVALGGLKHIPSAVIGLPNEKLTFKRFVSSTRESSHEALKQRLGESYGQLLVDGDPEIDMEQTGLFIDQTQTIYLDGDGEALFVEPEVVEILFDQQGDEKERRDPIDTLSNVDTAAPVRWTGKNVPITEAVRRFAFQRRLQLFHVNGITFDFLFEIARTLHMSQSLML
;
A
#
# COMPACT_ATOMS: atom_id res chain seq x y z
N MET A 1 15.77 -6.56 -9.70
CA MET A 1 16.95 -5.72 -10.01
C MET A 1 17.15 -4.81 -8.83
N SER A 2 18.37 -4.66 -8.32
CA SER A 2 18.67 -3.66 -7.30
C SER A 2 18.81 -2.33 -8.02
N ASP A 3 17.81 -1.46 -7.89
CA ASP A 3 17.93 -0.10 -8.39
C ASP A 3 19.06 0.60 -7.63
N SER A 4 19.83 1.46 -8.30
CA SER A 4 20.87 2.27 -7.66
C SER A 4 20.64 3.74 -7.93
N ILE A 5 21.16 4.57 -7.05
CA ILE A 5 21.00 6.01 -7.08
C ILE A 5 22.34 6.68 -6.79
N ASN A 6 22.62 7.77 -7.48
CA ASN A 6 23.76 8.63 -7.16
C ASN A 6 23.32 9.66 -6.12
N LEU A 7 24.05 9.77 -5.01
CA LEU A 7 23.77 10.70 -3.91
C LEU A 7 25.00 11.53 -3.61
N THR A 8 24.83 12.84 -3.36
CA THR A 8 25.94 13.69 -2.89
C THR A 8 25.90 13.92 -1.38
N ASP A 9 27.08 14.07 -0.78
CA ASP A 9 27.19 14.62 0.57
C ASP A 9 27.13 16.16 0.58
N ALA A 10 27.17 16.75 1.78
CA ALA A 10 27.18 18.21 1.96
C ALA A 10 28.43 18.90 1.38
N LYS A 11 29.50 18.14 1.10
CA LYS A 11 30.75 18.64 0.49
C LYS A 11 30.72 18.51 -1.04
N GLY A 12 29.62 18.01 -1.60
CA GLY A 12 29.45 17.80 -3.04
C GLY A 12 30.13 16.55 -3.59
N ARG A 13 30.63 15.65 -2.74
CA ARG A 13 31.18 14.35 -3.17
C ARG A 13 30.03 13.41 -3.46
N ASP A 14 30.10 12.68 -4.57
CA ASP A 14 29.08 11.75 -5.01
C ASP A 14 29.45 10.29 -4.74
N ALA A 15 28.43 9.46 -4.54
CA ALA A 15 28.57 8.01 -4.46
C ALA A 15 27.35 7.31 -5.05
N ASN A 16 27.59 6.19 -5.75
CA ASN A 16 26.52 5.30 -6.18
C ASN A 16 26.17 4.33 -5.05
N VAL A 17 24.91 4.33 -4.62
CA VAL A 17 24.40 3.49 -3.53
C VAL A 17 23.22 2.68 -4.01
N ALA A 18 23.01 1.50 -3.41
CA ALA A 18 21.89 0.66 -3.76
C ALA A 18 20.60 1.18 -3.10
N LEU A 19 19.49 1.07 -3.82
CA LEU A 19 18.15 1.46 -3.42
C LEU A 19 17.30 0.19 -3.28
N GLY A 20 16.48 0.14 -2.24
CA GLY A 20 15.52 -0.95 -2.09
C GLY A 20 14.37 -0.61 -1.14
N GLY A 21 13.36 -1.49 -1.14
CA GLY A 21 12.33 -1.48 -0.13
C GLY A 21 12.88 -1.93 1.23
N LEU A 22 12.22 -1.54 2.31
CA LEU A 22 12.51 -2.08 3.62
C LEU A 22 12.23 -3.58 3.64
N LYS A 23 13.18 -4.37 4.14
CA LYS A 23 12.96 -5.79 4.37
C LYS A 23 11.85 -5.94 5.40
N HIS A 24 10.76 -6.60 5.01
CA HIS A 24 9.68 -6.94 5.92
C HIS A 24 10.24 -7.77 7.07
N ILE A 25 10.13 -7.26 8.30
CA ILE A 25 10.40 -8.04 9.50
C ILE A 25 9.15 -8.90 9.72
N PRO A 26 9.24 -10.23 9.59
CA PRO A 26 8.08 -11.08 9.80
C PRO A 26 7.58 -10.91 11.23
N SER A 27 6.30 -10.59 11.36
CA SER A 27 5.60 -10.60 12.65
C SER A 27 5.65 -12.00 13.29
N ALA A 28 5.37 -12.07 14.59
CA ALA A 28 5.21 -13.34 15.28
C ALA A 28 4.24 -14.25 14.50
N VAL A 29 4.69 -15.48 14.22
CA VAL A 29 3.87 -16.47 13.53
C VAL A 29 2.87 -17.02 14.53
N ILE A 30 1.58 -16.81 14.27
CA ILE A 30 0.51 -17.45 15.03
C ILE A 30 0.48 -18.92 14.62
N GLY A 31 0.52 -19.86 15.56
CA GLY A 31 0.48 -21.28 15.28
C GLY A 31 0.99 -22.15 16.43
N LEU A 32 0.81 -23.46 16.29
CA LEU A 32 1.40 -24.46 17.19
C LEU A 32 2.91 -24.62 16.90
N PRO A 33 3.75 -24.98 17.89
CA PRO A 33 5.17 -25.24 17.66
C PRO A 33 5.37 -26.31 16.57
N ASN A 34 6.25 -26.02 15.61
CA ASN A 34 6.56 -26.88 14.45
C ASN A 34 5.40 -27.14 13.45
N GLU A 35 4.26 -26.46 13.61
CA GLU A 35 3.18 -26.53 12.62
C GLU A 35 3.12 -25.28 11.76
N LYS A 36 2.95 -25.47 10.46
CA LYS A 36 2.79 -24.37 9.52
C LYS A 36 1.32 -23.98 9.44
N LEU A 37 0.97 -22.84 10.03
CA LEU A 37 -0.35 -22.23 9.81
C LEU A 37 -0.45 -21.73 8.37
N THR A 38 -1.51 -22.11 7.66
CA THR A 38 -1.84 -21.57 6.34
C THR A 38 -3.22 -20.94 6.39
N PHE A 39 -3.30 -19.64 6.09
CA PHE A 39 -4.57 -18.96 5.96
C PHE A 39 -5.12 -19.22 4.56
N LYS A 40 -6.32 -19.79 4.49
CA LYS A 40 -7.07 -19.92 3.25
C LYS A 40 -8.31 -19.05 3.32
N ARG A 41 -8.64 -18.42 2.19
CA ARG A 41 -9.94 -17.77 2.01
C ARG A 41 -10.97 -18.86 1.74
N PHE A 42 -12.18 -18.67 2.23
CA PHE A 42 -13.30 -19.56 1.95
C PHE A 42 -14.54 -18.73 1.59
N VAL A 43 -15.50 -19.34 0.92
CA VAL A 43 -16.79 -18.72 0.60
C VAL A 43 -17.62 -18.65 1.87
N SER A 44 -17.91 -17.45 2.36
CA SER A 44 -18.78 -17.25 3.54
C SER A 44 -20.27 -17.17 3.18
N SER A 45 -20.58 -16.66 1.99
CA SER A 45 -21.94 -16.52 1.48
C SER A 45 -21.94 -16.33 -0.05
N THR A 46 -23.03 -16.70 -0.70
CA THR A 46 -23.35 -16.50 -2.11
C THR A 46 -24.26 -15.28 -2.33
N ARG A 47 -24.56 -14.93 -3.60
CA ARG A 47 -25.50 -13.85 -3.93
C ARG A 47 -26.92 -14.17 -3.41
N GLU A 48 -27.37 -15.42 -3.50
CA GLU A 48 -28.71 -15.82 -3.04
C GLU A 48 -28.85 -15.85 -1.51
N SER A 49 -27.73 -15.92 -0.77
CA SER A 49 -27.71 -15.87 0.69
C SER A 49 -27.49 -14.45 1.25
N SER A 50 -27.45 -13.43 0.38
CA SER A 50 -27.42 -12.04 0.82
C SER A 50 -28.70 -11.64 1.55
N HIS A 51 -28.60 -10.62 2.43
CA HIS A 51 -29.76 -10.09 3.17
C HIS A 51 -30.94 -9.74 2.25
N GLU A 52 -30.67 -9.06 1.13
CA GLU A 52 -31.71 -8.64 0.19
C GLU A 52 -32.40 -9.85 -0.47
N ALA A 53 -31.64 -10.86 -0.88
CA ALA A 53 -32.19 -12.08 -1.46
C ALA A 53 -33.01 -12.89 -0.43
N LEU A 54 -32.52 -13.01 0.80
CA LEU A 54 -33.24 -13.67 1.89
C LEU A 54 -34.54 -12.94 2.23
N LYS A 55 -34.50 -11.61 2.28
CA LYS A 55 -35.67 -10.76 2.53
C LYS A 55 -36.73 -10.92 1.44
N GLN A 56 -36.33 -11.00 0.17
CA GLN A 56 -37.25 -11.25 -0.94
C GLN A 56 -37.85 -12.67 -0.88
N ARG A 57 -37.05 -13.67 -0.51
CA ARG A 57 -37.47 -15.09 -0.48
C ARG A 57 -38.31 -15.46 0.74
N LEU A 58 -37.98 -14.92 1.91
CA LEU A 58 -38.53 -15.32 3.21
C LEU A 58 -39.40 -14.23 3.87
N GLY A 59 -39.47 -13.03 3.26
CA GLY A 59 -40.19 -11.86 3.80
C GLY A 59 -39.32 -10.98 4.69
N GLU A 60 -39.87 -9.89 5.26
CA GLU A 60 -39.08 -8.96 6.08
C GLU A 60 -38.63 -9.53 7.43
N SER A 61 -39.41 -10.44 8.02
CA SER A 61 -39.17 -10.98 9.36
C SER A 61 -38.89 -12.47 9.30
N TYR A 62 -37.66 -12.82 8.92
CA TYR A 62 -37.20 -14.20 8.75
C TYR A 62 -36.22 -14.66 9.86
N GLY A 63 -36.11 -13.92 10.96
CA GLY A 63 -35.18 -14.23 12.05
C GLY A 63 -35.37 -15.62 12.68
N GLN A 64 -36.62 -16.07 12.83
CA GLN A 64 -36.88 -17.43 13.33
C GLN A 64 -36.44 -18.50 12.33
N LEU A 65 -36.56 -18.22 11.03
CA LEU A 65 -36.11 -19.13 9.98
C LEU A 65 -34.59 -19.27 9.94
N LEU A 66 -33.85 -18.22 10.33
CA LEU A 66 -32.39 -18.31 10.54
C LEU A 66 -32.06 -19.33 11.62
N VAL A 67 -32.73 -19.23 12.77
CA VAL A 67 -32.50 -20.14 13.91
C VAL A 67 -32.88 -21.58 13.59
N ASP A 68 -33.97 -21.78 12.84
CA ASP A 68 -34.53 -23.11 12.64
C ASP A 68 -33.80 -23.92 11.55
N GLY A 69 -33.10 -23.29 10.61
CA GLY A 69 -32.56 -24.03 9.47
C GLY A 69 -31.48 -23.35 8.62
N ASP A 70 -30.86 -22.28 9.12
CA ASP A 70 -29.70 -21.63 8.47
C ASP A 70 -29.86 -21.38 6.94
N PRO A 71 -30.97 -20.76 6.46
CA PRO A 71 -31.25 -20.55 5.04
C PRO A 71 -30.26 -19.60 4.34
N GLU A 72 -29.43 -18.90 5.10
CA GLU A 72 -28.27 -18.13 4.63
C GLU A 72 -27.06 -18.99 4.28
N ILE A 73 -27.03 -20.25 4.71
CA ILE A 73 -25.93 -21.16 4.41
C ILE A 73 -26.29 -21.95 3.16
N ASP A 74 -25.58 -21.67 2.07
CA ASP A 74 -25.55 -22.57 0.92
C ASP A 74 -24.66 -23.78 1.29
N MET A 75 -25.28 -24.93 1.53
CA MET A 75 -24.59 -26.15 1.95
C MET A 75 -23.62 -26.72 0.90
N GLU A 76 -23.76 -26.34 -0.38
CA GLU A 76 -22.87 -26.79 -1.44
C GLU A 76 -21.67 -25.84 -1.62
N GLN A 77 -21.88 -24.55 -1.41
CA GLN A 77 -20.87 -23.52 -1.70
C GLN A 77 -20.14 -22.99 -0.46
N THR A 78 -20.83 -22.88 0.67
CA THR A 78 -20.27 -22.27 1.89
C THR A 78 -19.14 -23.13 2.45
N GLY A 79 -18.01 -22.51 2.77
CA GLY A 79 -16.81 -23.20 3.28
C GLY A 79 -15.87 -23.73 2.20
N LEU A 80 -16.23 -23.65 0.92
CA LEU A 80 -15.30 -23.97 -0.17
C LEU A 80 -14.10 -23.02 -0.15
N PHE A 81 -12.89 -23.58 -0.29
CA PHE A 81 -11.68 -22.78 -0.36
C PHE A 81 -11.61 -22.02 -1.68
N ILE A 82 -11.31 -20.72 -1.57
CA ILE A 82 -11.09 -19.84 -2.71
C ILE A 82 -9.59 -19.90 -3.05
N ASP A 83 -9.27 -20.33 -4.27
CA ASP A 83 -7.91 -20.35 -4.79
C ASP A 83 -7.62 -19.07 -5.60
N GLN A 84 -8.15 -19.01 -6.82
CA GLN A 84 -8.00 -17.86 -7.72
C GLN A 84 -9.30 -17.06 -7.79
N THR A 85 -9.19 -15.73 -7.69
CA THR A 85 -10.32 -14.81 -7.88
C THR A 85 -10.09 -13.96 -9.11
N GLN A 86 -11.14 -13.78 -9.91
CA GLN A 86 -11.19 -12.73 -10.94
C GLN A 86 -12.09 -11.62 -10.44
N THR A 87 -11.61 -10.38 -10.53
CA THR A 87 -12.42 -9.21 -10.21
C THR A 87 -13.27 -8.85 -11.42
N ILE A 88 -14.59 -8.84 -11.24
CA ILE A 88 -15.55 -8.25 -12.18
C ILE A 88 -16.13 -7.00 -11.54
N TYR A 89 -16.33 -5.95 -12.33
CA TYR A 89 -17.04 -4.77 -11.87
C TYR A 89 -18.52 -4.94 -12.17
N LEU A 90 -19.37 -4.51 -11.24
CA LEU A 90 -20.82 -4.49 -11.41
C LEU A 90 -21.27 -3.04 -11.56
N ASP A 91 -22.33 -2.81 -12.32
CA ASP A 91 -23.02 -1.52 -12.37
C ASP A 91 -23.93 -1.32 -11.14
N GLY A 92 -24.68 -0.22 -11.12
CA GLY A 92 -25.62 0.11 -10.04
C GLY A 92 -26.79 -0.87 -9.92
N ASP A 93 -27.09 -1.63 -10.97
CA ASP A 93 -28.16 -2.63 -11.01
C ASP A 93 -27.64 -4.05 -10.70
N GLY A 94 -26.32 -4.21 -10.52
CA GLY A 94 -25.68 -5.48 -10.17
C GLY A 94 -25.38 -6.38 -11.38
N GLU A 95 -25.37 -5.81 -12.59
CA GLU A 95 -24.99 -6.47 -13.84
C GLU A 95 -23.50 -6.29 -14.13
N ALA A 96 -22.89 -7.28 -14.79
CA ALA A 96 -21.46 -7.27 -15.06
C ALA A 96 -21.09 -6.19 -16.08
N LEU A 97 -20.14 -5.32 -15.72
CA LEU A 97 -19.53 -4.37 -16.62
C LEU A 97 -18.49 -5.08 -17.49
N PHE A 98 -18.73 -5.06 -18.80
CA PHE A 98 -17.82 -5.60 -19.81
C PHE A 98 -16.87 -4.55 -20.39
N VAL A 99 -16.95 -3.31 -19.89
CA VAL A 99 -16.13 -2.18 -20.33
C VAL A 99 -15.08 -1.90 -19.27
N GLU A 100 -13.89 -1.51 -19.70
CA GLU A 100 -12.82 -1.10 -18.80
C GLU A 100 -13.25 0.14 -18.00
N PRO A 101 -13.10 0.14 -16.66
CA PRO A 101 -13.48 1.29 -15.85
C PRO A 101 -12.57 2.48 -16.15
N GLU A 102 -13.16 3.67 -16.22
CA GLU A 102 -12.42 4.93 -16.32
C GLU A 102 -11.86 5.29 -14.94
N VAL A 103 -10.53 5.34 -14.82
CA VAL A 103 -9.85 5.80 -13.60
C VAL A 103 -9.71 7.31 -13.67
N VAL A 104 -10.30 8.02 -12.70
CA VAL A 104 -10.20 9.48 -12.58
C VAL A 104 -9.50 9.88 -11.28
N GLU A 105 -8.63 10.88 -11.34
CA GLU A 105 -8.00 11.52 -10.19
C GLU A 105 -8.89 12.65 -9.68
N ILE A 106 -9.28 12.57 -8.40
CA ILE A 106 -10.08 13.60 -7.71
C ILE A 106 -9.18 14.35 -6.73
N LEU A 107 -9.04 15.65 -6.93
CA LEU A 107 -8.25 16.54 -6.08
C LEU A 107 -9.17 17.21 -5.06
N PHE A 108 -8.88 17.02 -3.78
CA PHE A 108 -9.55 17.70 -2.68
C PHE A 108 -8.75 18.92 -2.23
N ASP A 109 -9.44 19.94 -1.75
CA ASP A 109 -8.80 21.08 -1.10
C ASP A 109 -8.47 20.81 0.38
N GLN A 110 -7.98 21.84 1.09
CA GLN A 110 -7.62 21.73 2.51
C GLN A 110 -8.83 21.61 3.45
N GLN A 111 -10.03 21.93 2.96
CA GLN A 111 -11.29 21.90 3.69
C GLN A 111 -12.04 20.57 3.47
N GLY A 112 -11.62 19.80 2.46
CA GLY A 112 -12.18 18.50 2.09
C GLY A 112 -13.14 18.57 0.92
N ASP A 113 -13.27 19.72 0.26
CA ASP A 113 -14.16 19.90 -0.89
C ASP A 113 -13.48 19.46 -2.19
N GLU A 114 -14.24 18.85 -3.11
CA GLU A 114 -13.75 18.44 -4.44
C GLU A 114 -13.42 19.68 -5.26
N LYS A 115 -12.14 19.81 -5.61
CA LYS A 115 -11.61 20.96 -6.36
C LYS A 115 -11.54 20.68 -7.86
N GLU A 116 -11.13 19.49 -8.24
CA GLU A 116 -10.88 19.13 -9.64
C GLU A 116 -10.99 17.61 -9.84
N ARG A 117 -11.51 17.20 -11.00
CA ARG A 117 -11.58 15.81 -11.44
C ARG A 117 -10.99 15.72 -12.85
N ARG A 118 -10.02 14.83 -13.04
CA ARG A 118 -9.24 14.72 -14.28
C ARG A 118 -8.69 13.31 -14.51
N ASP A 119 -8.15 13.07 -15.69
CA ASP A 119 -7.36 11.86 -15.95
C ASP A 119 -6.10 11.84 -15.07
N PRO A 120 -5.71 10.68 -14.50
CA PRO A 120 -4.49 10.54 -13.72
C PRO A 120 -3.27 10.97 -14.54
N ILE A 121 -2.52 11.93 -14.01
CA ILE A 121 -1.28 12.39 -14.64
C ILE A 121 -0.11 11.63 -14.02
N ASP A 122 0.60 10.85 -14.82
CA ASP A 122 1.83 10.20 -14.37
C ASP A 122 2.96 11.23 -14.24
N THR A 123 3.35 11.53 -13.01
CA THR A 123 4.48 12.41 -12.73
C THR A 123 5.78 11.61 -12.70
N LEU A 124 6.72 12.00 -13.57
CA LEU A 124 8.06 11.43 -13.56
C LEU A 124 8.73 11.60 -12.20
N SER A 125 9.50 10.58 -11.79
CA SER A 125 10.34 10.64 -10.60
C SER A 125 11.34 11.80 -10.71
N ASN A 126 11.51 12.54 -9.62
CA ASN A 126 12.54 13.59 -9.52
C ASN A 126 13.95 13.02 -9.26
N VAL A 127 14.09 11.68 -9.28
CA VAL A 127 15.36 10.97 -9.14
C VAL A 127 15.79 10.46 -10.51
N ASP A 128 16.99 10.83 -10.93
CA ASP A 128 17.64 10.38 -12.15
C ASP A 128 18.77 9.38 -11.81
N THR A 129 19.06 8.46 -12.74
CA THR A 129 20.23 7.58 -12.64
C THR A 129 21.49 8.28 -13.14
N ALA A 130 21.39 9.25 -14.06
CA ALA A 130 22.53 9.98 -14.59
C ALA A 130 22.98 11.14 -13.67
N ALA A 131 22.04 11.93 -13.14
CA ALA A 131 22.34 13.01 -12.20
C ALA A 131 22.21 12.57 -10.73
N PRO A 132 23.17 12.94 -9.85
CA PRO A 132 23.04 12.64 -8.43
C PRO A 132 21.96 13.49 -7.77
N VAL A 133 21.25 12.91 -6.81
CA VAL A 133 20.46 13.66 -5.84
C VAL A 133 21.41 14.52 -5.02
N ARG A 134 21.32 15.83 -5.22
CA ARG A 134 22.25 16.79 -4.62
C ARG A 134 21.74 17.23 -3.26
N TRP A 135 22.56 17.02 -2.24
CA TRP A 135 22.37 17.75 -0.99
C TRP A 135 22.68 19.23 -1.22
N THR A 136 21.69 20.08 -0.98
CA THR A 136 21.83 21.54 -1.09
C THR A 136 22.71 22.16 0.00
N GLY A 137 23.25 21.35 0.93
CA GLY A 137 23.95 21.77 2.13
C GLY A 137 23.03 22.31 3.23
N LYS A 138 21.71 22.36 3.00
CA LYS A 138 20.72 22.78 3.99
C LYS A 138 20.04 21.56 4.62
N ASN A 139 19.66 21.74 5.88
CA ASN A 139 18.89 20.75 6.63
C ASN A 139 17.60 21.38 7.13
N VAL A 140 16.56 20.57 7.30
CA VAL A 140 15.29 20.97 7.92
C VAL A 140 15.05 20.10 9.15
N PRO A 141 14.74 20.68 10.33
CA PRO A 141 14.36 19.90 11.50
C PRO A 141 13.19 18.95 11.20
N ILE A 142 13.24 17.73 11.74
CA ILE A 142 12.21 16.72 11.48
C ILE A 142 10.81 17.25 11.86
N THR A 143 10.70 17.98 12.97
CA THR A 143 9.44 18.58 13.45
C THR A 143 8.84 19.61 12.51
N GLU A 144 9.68 20.28 11.71
CA GLU A 144 9.26 21.23 10.68
C GLU A 144 8.90 20.50 9.38
N ALA A 145 9.71 19.51 8.98
CA ALA A 145 9.50 18.77 7.75
C ALA A 145 8.14 18.03 7.74
N VAL A 146 7.75 17.40 8.86
CA VAL A 146 6.47 16.70 8.99
C VAL A 146 5.24 17.60 8.86
N ARG A 147 5.40 18.91 9.01
CA ARG A 147 4.31 19.89 8.86
C ARG A 147 4.33 20.58 7.50
N ARG A 148 5.44 20.51 6.76
CA ARG A 148 5.63 21.22 5.48
C ARG A 148 5.53 20.33 4.25
N PHE A 149 5.85 19.05 4.39
CA PHE A 149 5.91 18.12 3.26
C PHE A 149 4.94 16.95 3.44
N ALA A 150 4.33 16.52 2.33
CA ALA A 150 3.59 15.26 2.26
C ALA A 150 4.55 14.14 1.84
N PHE A 151 4.75 13.16 2.71
CA PHE A 151 5.60 12.00 2.42
C PHE A 151 4.80 10.89 1.76
N GLN A 152 5.06 10.61 0.47
CA GLN A 152 4.32 9.61 -0.29
C GLN A 152 4.94 8.21 -0.26
N ARG A 153 6.28 8.12 -0.26
CA ARG A 153 7.02 6.85 -0.35
C ARG A 153 8.21 6.84 0.59
N ARG A 154 8.55 5.65 1.09
CA ARG A 154 9.72 5.40 1.93
C ARG A 154 10.63 4.39 1.25
N LEU A 155 11.87 4.79 0.99
CA LEU A 155 12.89 3.98 0.36
C LEU A 155 14.09 3.83 1.31
N GLN A 156 14.81 2.72 1.21
CA GLN A 156 16.01 2.46 1.99
C GLN A 156 17.24 2.46 1.09
N LEU A 157 18.30 3.13 1.55
CA LEU A 157 19.60 3.14 0.91
C LEU A 157 20.52 2.10 1.56
N PHE A 158 21.26 1.37 0.73
CA PHE A 158 22.20 0.34 1.14
C PHE A 158 23.60 0.64 0.58
N HIS A 159 24.62 0.37 1.40
CA HIS A 159 26.00 0.38 0.95
C HIS A 159 26.28 -0.87 0.11
N VAL A 160 27.15 -0.71 -0.89
CA VAL A 160 27.59 -1.81 -1.77
C VAL A 160 29.02 -2.27 -1.45
N ASN A 161 29.78 -1.45 -0.74
CA ASN A 161 31.17 -1.69 -0.35
C ASN A 161 31.55 -0.86 0.90
N GLY A 162 32.77 -1.02 1.40
CA GLY A 162 33.23 -0.27 2.59
C GLY A 162 33.26 1.25 2.41
N ILE A 163 33.56 1.74 1.21
CA ILE A 163 33.62 3.20 0.93
C ILE A 163 32.22 3.82 1.02
N THR A 164 31.25 3.17 0.40
CA THR A 164 29.84 3.62 0.43
C THR A 164 29.21 3.43 1.81
N PHE A 165 29.71 2.50 2.62
CA PHE A 165 29.33 2.38 4.03
C PHE A 165 29.75 3.63 4.81
N ASP A 166 31.04 3.99 4.78
CA ASP A 166 31.53 5.16 5.51
C ASP A 166 30.83 6.44 5.03
N PHE A 167 30.60 6.56 3.72
CA PHE A 167 29.85 7.66 3.12
C PHE A 167 28.43 7.80 3.68
N LEU A 168 27.63 6.72 3.62
CA LEU A 168 26.26 6.73 4.13
C LEU A 168 26.21 6.87 5.65
N PHE A 169 27.16 6.28 6.37
CA PHE A 169 27.25 6.35 7.81
C PHE A 169 27.46 7.77 8.30
N GLU A 170 28.39 8.51 7.70
CA GLU A 170 28.65 9.91 8.08
C GLU A 170 27.44 10.82 7.81
N ILE A 171 26.74 10.62 6.68
CA ILE A 171 25.48 11.34 6.39
C ILE A 171 24.43 11.00 7.46
N ALA A 172 24.18 9.71 7.71
CA ALA A 172 23.18 9.26 8.66
C ALA A 172 23.48 9.75 10.09
N ARG A 173 24.75 9.67 10.51
CA ARG A 173 25.22 10.17 11.81
C ARG A 173 24.97 11.68 11.94
N THR A 174 25.31 12.45 10.91
CA THR A 174 25.12 13.91 10.90
C THR A 174 23.64 14.29 11.02
N LEU A 175 22.78 13.66 10.22
CA LEU A 175 21.33 13.90 10.25
C LEU A 175 20.69 13.45 11.57
N HIS A 176 21.14 12.32 12.12
CA HIS A 176 20.67 11.82 13.40
C HIS A 176 21.06 12.75 14.56
N MET A 177 22.33 13.17 14.63
CA MET A 177 22.78 14.08 15.71
C MET A 177 22.11 15.44 15.64
N SER A 178 21.81 15.93 14.44
CA SER A 178 21.11 17.21 14.24
C SER A 178 19.58 17.11 14.27
N GLN A 179 19.02 15.90 14.38
CA GLN A 179 17.56 15.64 14.31
C GLN A 179 16.90 16.34 13.11
N SER A 180 17.52 16.21 11.94
CA SER A 180 17.13 16.94 10.72
C SER A 180 17.11 16.03 9.49
N LEU A 181 16.41 16.48 8.45
CA LEU A 181 16.37 15.87 7.12
C LEU A 181 17.19 16.70 6.13
N MET A 182 17.74 16.01 5.13
CA MET A 182 18.46 16.60 4.00
C MET A 182 17.48 17.26 3.02
N LEU A 183 17.81 18.46 2.53
CA LEU A 183 17.15 19.12 1.40
C LEU A 183 18.01 19.14 0.15
#